data_AF-A0AAW1KQV5-F1
#
_entry.id   AF-A0AAW1KQV5-F1
#
_cell.length_a   1.000
_cell.length_b   1.000
_cell.length_c   1.000
_cell.angle_alpha   90.00
_cell.angle_beta   90.00
_cell.angle_gamma   90.00
#
_symmetry.space_group_name_H-M   'P 1'
#
loop_
_entity.id
_entity.type
_entity.pdbx_description
1 polymer ?
#
loop_
_entity_poly.entity_id
_entity_poly.type
_entity_poly.pdbx_seq_one_letter_code
_entity_poly.pdbx_strand_id
1 'polypeptide(L)'
;MKSLLIFALISLFFYLTNCSHDSSNNPQFPRPLILEYTDGVIQNNNDDEVNLQCTSWRFGVEANNLNPWKTIPEMCGDYVKNYILGKGYKVDLESVSNETLVFAKSFHVGDDGKDIWVFDIDETLISNLPYYVDHGFGYVS
;
A
#
# COMPACT_ATOMS: atom_id res chain seq x y z
N MET A 1 -16.49 -44.88 -0.74
CA MET A 1 -15.48 -44.84 -1.83
C MET A 1 -16.05 -44.45 -3.19
N LYS A 2 -17.13 -45.08 -3.69
CA LYS A 2 -17.71 -44.74 -5.01
C LYS A 2 -18.22 -43.28 -5.14
N SER A 3 -18.82 -42.73 -4.08
CA SER A 3 -19.28 -41.32 -4.07
C SER A 3 -18.13 -40.29 -4.02
N LEU A 4 -17.00 -40.62 -3.36
CA LEU A 4 -15.83 -39.74 -3.31
C LEU A 4 -15.14 -39.62 -4.68
N LEU A 5 -15.13 -40.71 -5.45
CA LEU A 5 -14.62 -40.74 -6.82
C LEU A 5 -15.46 -39.87 -7.78
N ILE A 6 -16.78 -39.82 -7.58
CA ILE A 6 -17.67 -38.98 -8.40
C ILE A 6 -17.40 -37.50 -8.13
N PHE A 7 -17.24 -37.09 -6.87
CA PHE A 7 -16.88 -35.72 -6.52
C PHE A 7 -15.52 -35.32 -7.11
N ALA A 8 -14.51 -36.19 -7.01
CA ALA A 8 -13.19 -35.93 -7.60
C ALA A 8 -13.23 -35.77 -9.13
N LEU A 9 -14.03 -36.58 -9.83
CA LEU A 9 -14.19 -36.49 -11.28
C LEU A 9 -14.92 -35.22 -11.72
N ILE A 10 -15.92 -34.78 -10.96
CA ILE A 10 -16.65 -33.54 -11.24
C ILE A 10 -15.74 -32.33 -11.03
N SER A 11 -14.95 -32.31 -9.95
CA SER A 11 -13.95 -31.25 -9.72
C SER A 11 -12.93 -31.17 -10.86
N LEU A 12 -12.44 -32.31 -11.36
CA LEU A 12 -11.49 -32.34 -12.47
C LEU A 12 -12.09 -31.82 -13.79
N PHE A 13 -13.39 -32.05 -14.01
CA PHE A 13 -14.10 -31.56 -15.20
C PHE A 13 -14.26 -30.03 -15.18
N PHE A 14 -14.49 -29.42 -14.00
CA PHE A 14 -14.53 -27.96 -13.85
C PHE A 14 -13.15 -27.28 -13.99
N TYR A 15 -12.05 -27.98 -13.68
CA TYR A 15 -10.70 -27.45 -13.95
C TYR A 15 -10.34 -27.45 -15.44
N LEU A 16 -10.89 -28.40 -16.22
CA LEU A 16 -10.55 -28.55 -17.65
C LEU A 16 -11.38 -27.65 -18.59
N THR A 17 -12.53 -27.13 -18.15
CA THR A 17 -13.40 -26.30 -19.00
C THR A 17 -13.11 -24.80 -18.98
N ASN A 18 -12.08 -24.34 -18.27
CA ASN A 18 -11.64 -22.94 -18.26
C ASN A 18 -10.39 -22.66 -19.13
N CYS A 19 -10.09 -23.51 -20.11
CA CYS A 19 -9.20 -23.12 -21.21
C CYS A 19 -10.04 -22.63 -22.38
N SER A 20 -10.53 -21.39 -22.25
CA SER A 20 -10.99 -20.63 -23.40
C SER A 20 -9.82 -20.45 -24.37
N HIS A 21 -10.07 -20.82 -25.62
CA HIS A 21 -9.20 -20.70 -26.77
C HIS A 21 -8.84 -19.23 -27.01
N ASP A 22 -7.70 -18.78 -26.49
CA ASP A 22 -7.17 -17.46 -26.83
C ASP A 22 -6.56 -17.52 -28.24
N SER A 23 -7.27 -16.91 -29.18
CA SER A 23 -6.76 -16.67 -30.53
C SER A 23 -5.45 -15.90 -30.39
N SER A 24 -4.37 -16.47 -30.93
CA SER A 24 -3.05 -15.84 -31.14
C SER A 24 -3.18 -14.48 -31.85
N ASN A 25 -3.53 -13.45 -31.09
CA ASN A 25 -3.26 -12.06 -31.41
C ASN A 25 -2.06 -11.71 -30.55
N ASN A 26 -0.87 -11.85 -31.12
CA ASN A 26 0.39 -11.50 -30.49
C ASN A 26 0.24 -10.06 -29.93
N PRO A 27 0.12 -9.85 -28.61
CA PRO A 27 -0.01 -8.51 -28.07
C PRO A 27 1.35 -7.88 -28.29
N GLN A 28 1.47 -7.07 -29.35
CA GLN A 28 2.64 -6.27 -29.53
C GLN A 28 2.65 -5.28 -28.37
N PHE A 29 3.41 -5.62 -27.34
CA PHE A 29 3.66 -4.71 -26.23
C PHE A 29 4.06 -3.37 -26.87
N PRO A 30 3.37 -2.27 -26.54
CA PRO A 30 3.83 -0.96 -26.97
C PRO A 30 5.29 -0.85 -26.57
N ARG A 31 6.12 -0.31 -27.48
CA ARG A 31 7.58 -0.17 -27.29
C ARG A 31 7.85 0.25 -25.84
N PRO A 32 8.92 -0.25 -25.20
CA PRO A 32 9.29 0.20 -23.86
C PRO A 32 9.27 1.73 -23.87
N LEU A 33 8.57 2.32 -22.89
CA LEU A 33 8.56 3.76 -22.69
C LEU A 33 10.03 4.19 -22.54
N ILE A 34 10.60 4.74 -23.61
CA ILE A 34 11.86 5.48 -23.53
C ILE A 34 11.45 6.77 -22.85
N LEU A 35 11.66 6.83 -21.54
CA LEU A 35 11.48 8.05 -20.77
C LEU A 35 12.63 8.98 -21.17
N GLU A 36 12.38 9.86 -22.14
CA GLU A 36 13.32 10.92 -22.49
C GLU A 36 13.24 12.00 -21.42
N TYR A 37 14.09 11.87 -20.41
CA TYR A 37 14.21 12.86 -19.35
C TYR A 37 15.06 14.04 -19.86
N THR A 38 14.53 15.26 -19.80
CA THR A 38 15.31 16.46 -20.14
C THR A 38 16.34 16.70 -19.04
N ASP A 39 17.57 16.28 -19.30
CA ASP A 39 18.74 16.38 -18.41
C ASP A 39 19.17 17.84 -18.10
N GLY A 40 18.44 18.84 -18.59
CA GLY A 40 18.91 20.22 -18.76
C GLY A 40 18.41 21.28 -17.78
N VAL A 41 17.59 20.95 -16.77
CA VAL A 41 17.01 21.96 -15.86
C VAL A 41 16.87 21.48 -14.41
N ILE A 42 17.78 20.65 -13.88
CA ILE A 42 17.81 20.44 -12.42
C ILE A 42 18.90 21.32 -11.83
N GLN A 43 18.50 22.38 -11.13
CA GLN A 43 19.33 22.88 -10.05
C GLN A 43 19.25 21.81 -8.95
N ASN A 44 20.26 20.95 -8.88
CA ASN A 44 20.33 19.88 -7.87
C ASN A 44 20.55 20.52 -6.50
N ASN A 45 19.47 20.97 -5.86
CA ASN A 45 19.49 21.16 -4.43
C ASN A 45 19.43 19.76 -3.83
N ASN A 46 20.46 19.38 -3.06
CA ASN A 46 20.50 18.08 -2.40
C ASN A 46 19.21 17.81 -1.60
N ASP A 47 18.59 18.85 -1.03
CA ASP A 47 17.35 18.74 -0.26
C ASP A 47 16.15 18.29 -1.10
N ASP A 48 16.05 18.73 -2.36
CA ASP A 48 14.95 18.34 -3.26
C ASP A 48 15.10 16.86 -3.66
N GLU A 49 16.33 16.42 -3.89
CA GLU A 49 16.63 15.01 -4.19
C GLU A 49 16.33 14.11 -2.99
N VAL A 50 16.74 14.50 -1.78
CA VAL A 50 16.44 13.77 -0.53
C VAL A 50 14.93 13.69 -0.33
N ASN A 51 14.18 14.78 -0.50
CA ASN A 51 12.71 14.76 -0.39
C ASN A 51 12.06 13.82 -1.40
N LEU A 52 12.54 13.78 -2.64
CA LEU A 52 12.03 12.88 -3.67
C LEU A 52 12.29 11.41 -3.31
N GLN A 53 13.51 11.09 -2.89
CA GLN A 53 13.90 9.74 -2.49
C GLN A 53 13.11 9.28 -1.26
N CYS A 54 12.97 10.12 -0.24
CA CYS A 54 12.24 9.79 0.99
C CYS A 54 10.73 9.71 0.78
N THR A 55 10.16 10.50 -0.13
CA THR A 55 8.76 10.35 -0.56
C THR A 55 8.54 9.01 -1.26
N SER A 56 9.46 8.64 -2.15
CA SER A 56 9.40 7.36 -2.87
C SER A 56 9.56 6.18 -1.91
N TRP A 57 10.46 6.29 -0.94
CA TRP A 57 10.65 5.32 0.13
C TRP A 57 9.37 5.16 0.98
N ARG A 58 8.78 6.26 1.48
CA ARG A 58 7.53 6.23 2.25
C ARG A 58 6.42 5.53 1.47
N PHE A 59 6.22 5.93 0.22
CA PHE A 59 5.23 5.29 -0.64
C PHE A 59 5.48 3.79 -0.81
N GLY A 60 6.73 3.38 -1.01
CA GLY A 60 7.11 1.97 -1.08
C GLY A 60 6.85 1.20 0.22
N VAL A 61 7.03 1.83 1.38
CA VAL A 61 6.70 1.28 2.69
C VAL A 61 5.18 1.10 2.85
N GLU A 62 4.39 2.15 2.59
CA GLU A 62 2.92 2.11 2.71
C GLU A 62 2.29 1.07 1.76
N ALA A 63 2.86 0.90 0.57
CA ALA A 63 2.45 -0.12 -0.38
C ALA A 63 3.01 -1.53 -0.07
N ASN A 64 3.72 -1.70 1.04
CA ASN A 64 4.36 -2.96 1.48
C ASN A 64 5.38 -3.53 0.46
N ASN A 65 5.94 -2.69 -0.42
CA ASN A 65 6.94 -3.08 -1.42
C ASN A 65 8.36 -3.20 -0.82
N LEU A 66 8.60 -2.58 0.34
CA LEU A 66 9.91 -2.51 1.00
C LEU A 66 10.00 -3.36 2.28
N ASN A 67 9.11 -4.35 2.45
CA ASN A 67 9.10 -5.23 3.61
C ASN A 67 10.17 -6.34 3.49
N PRO A 68 10.95 -6.66 4.54
CA PRO A 68 10.96 -6.01 5.87
C PRO A 68 11.94 -4.84 5.95
N TRP A 69 11.58 -3.83 6.73
CA TRP A 69 12.46 -2.74 7.17
C TRP A 69 12.35 -2.61 8.69
N LYS A 70 13.43 -2.17 9.34
CA LYS A 70 13.51 -2.08 10.81
C LYS A 70 13.47 -0.65 11.34
N THR A 71 14.05 0.27 10.59
CA THR A 71 14.23 1.68 10.97
C THR A 71 14.07 2.54 9.74
N ILE A 72 13.73 3.82 9.94
CA ILE A 72 13.73 4.80 8.86
C ILE A 72 15.18 5.03 8.40
N PRO A 73 15.46 5.15 7.09
CA PRO A 73 16.77 5.54 6.60
C PRO A 73 17.19 6.88 7.21
N GLU A 74 18.45 7.01 7.66
CA GLU A 74 18.96 8.21 8.33
C GLU A 74 18.66 9.49 7.54
N MET A 75 18.91 9.46 6.22
CA MET A 75 18.65 10.60 5.33
C MET A 75 17.16 11.04 5.27
N CYS A 76 16.23 10.17 5.68
CA CYS A 76 14.80 10.43 5.68
C CYS A 76 14.26 10.84 7.05
N GLY A 77 15.11 10.95 8.08
CA GLY A 77 14.69 11.33 9.43
C GLY A 77 13.94 12.66 9.47
N ASP A 78 14.55 13.72 8.90
CA ASP A 78 13.93 15.04 8.84
C ASP A 78 12.70 15.06 7.92
N TYR A 79 12.71 14.28 6.83
CA TYR A 79 11.54 14.12 5.97
C TYR A 79 10.35 13.55 6.76
N VAL A 80 10.55 12.44 7.49
CA VAL A 80 9.48 11.79 8.26
C VAL A 80 8.97 12.70 9.37
N LYS A 81 9.88 13.37 10.10
CA LYS A 81 9.52 14.38 11.08
C LYS A 81 8.60 15.45 10.49
N ASN A 82 8.98 16.02 9.34
CA ASN A 82 8.19 17.07 8.67
C ASN A 82 6.85 16.54 8.14
N TYR A 83 6.81 15.30 7.65
CA TYR A 83 5.59 14.66 7.18
C TYR A 83 4.58 14.43 8.32
N ILE A 84 5.05 13.86 9.44
CA ILE A 84 4.22 13.50 10.60
C ILE A 84 3.76 14.74 11.38
N LEU A 85 4.64 15.71 11.62
CA LEU A 85 4.28 16.97 12.31
C LEU A 85 3.59 17.97 11.39
N GLY A 86 3.73 17.78 10.07
CA GLY A 86 3.15 18.65 9.06
C GLY A 86 1.71 18.27 8.70
N LYS A 87 1.26 18.79 7.55
CA LYS A 87 -0.09 18.53 7.04
C LYS A 87 -0.23 17.18 6.37
N GLY A 88 0.86 16.60 5.87
CA GLY A 88 0.83 15.38 5.05
C GLY A 88 0.16 14.22 5.77
N TYR A 89 0.65 13.89 6.97
CA TYR A 89 0.08 12.80 7.77
C TYR A 89 -1.40 13.02 8.12
N LYS A 90 -1.77 14.24 8.49
CA LYS A 90 -3.17 14.59 8.77
C LYS A 90 -4.08 14.40 7.55
N VAL A 91 -3.65 14.84 6.37
CA VAL A 91 -4.44 14.70 5.13
C VAL A 91 -4.62 13.23 4.79
N ASP A 92 -3.57 12.42 4.92
CA ASP A 92 -3.65 10.98 4.65
C ASP A 92 -4.62 10.28 5.63
N LEU A 93 -4.58 10.62 6.93
CA LEU A 93 -5.53 10.12 7.95
C LEU A 93 -6.98 10.53 7.66
N GLU A 94 -7.20 11.80 7.29
CA GLU A 94 -8.55 12.29 6.95
C GLU A 94 -9.08 11.57 5.71
N SER A 95 -8.23 11.33 4.70
CA SER A 95 -8.62 10.62 3.49
C SER A 95 -9.04 9.19 3.78
N VAL A 96 -8.23 8.41 4.51
CA VAL A 96 -8.57 7.00 4.80
C VAL A 96 -9.81 6.90 5.69
N SER A 97 -9.98 7.82 6.63
CA SER A 97 -11.16 7.87 7.52
C SER A 97 -12.44 8.18 6.74
N ASN A 98 -12.37 9.12 5.80
CA ASN A 98 -13.52 9.48 4.97
C ASN A 98 -13.94 8.34 4.04
N GLU A 99 -12.98 7.72 3.33
CA GLU A 99 -13.28 6.57 2.47
C GLU A 99 -13.84 5.39 3.27
N THR A 100 -13.28 5.14 4.46
CA THR A 100 -13.78 4.12 5.38
C THR A 100 -15.23 4.39 5.81
N LEU A 101 -15.56 5.64 6.12
CA LEU A 101 -16.92 6.03 6.48
C LEU A 101 -17.91 5.90 5.31
N VAL A 102 -17.48 6.25 4.10
CA VAL A 102 -18.29 6.06 2.88
C VAL A 102 -18.59 4.57 2.69
N PHE A 103 -17.58 3.71 2.79
CA PHE A 103 -17.76 2.26 2.70
C PHE A 103 -18.71 1.74 3.79
N ALA A 104 -18.48 2.10 5.06
CA ALA A 104 -19.30 1.68 6.19
C ALA A 104 -20.78 2.05 6.02
N LYS A 105 -21.08 3.23 5.45
CA LYS A 105 -22.45 3.66 5.16
C LYS A 105 -23.10 2.91 3.99
N SER A 106 -22.29 2.44 3.05
CA SER A 106 -22.78 1.66 1.89
C SER A 106 -23.00 0.19 2.22
N PHE A 107 -22.45 -0.30 3.33
CA PHE A 107 -22.51 -1.69 3.73
C PHE A 107 -23.89 -2.06 4.28
N HIS A 108 -24.46 -3.15 3.78
CA HIS A 108 -25.73 -3.68 4.27
C HIS A 108 -25.46 -4.61 5.47
N VAL A 109 -25.76 -4.10 6.66
CA VAL A 109 -25.68 -4.83 7.93
C VAL A 109 -26.81 -5.87 7.98
N GLY A 110 -26.47 -7.10 8.36
CA GLY A 110 -27.45 -8.19 8.49
C GLY A 110 -28.31 -8.07 9.75
N ASP A 111 -29.50 -8.65 9.73
CA ASP A 111 -30.44 -8.62 10.86
C ASP A 111 -30.01 -9.53 12.05
N ASP A 112 -28.88 -10.23 11.95
CA ASP A 112 -28.44 -11.19 12.96
C ASP A 112 -27.54 -10.58 14.05
N GLY A 113 -27.16 -9.31 13.89
CA GLY A 113 -26.35 -8.54 14.85
C GLY A 113 -24.91 -9.03 14.98
N LYS A 114 -24.36 -9.71 13.95
CA LYS A 114 -23.00 -10.26 14.00
C LYS A 114 -21.99 -9.49 13.15
N ASP A 115 -22.38 -8.36 12.58
CA ASP A 115 -21.47 -7.49 11.84
C ASP A 115 -20.51 -6.80 12.80
N ILE A 116 -19.21 -6.89 12.50
CA ILE A 116 -18.14 -6.34 13.32
C ILE A 116 -17.17 -5.53 12.48
N TRP A 117 -16.57 -4.52 13.12
CA TRP A 117 -15.44 -3.77 12.59
C TRP A 117 -14.26 -3.95 13.52
N VAL A 118 -13.12 -4.37 12.98
CA VAL A 118 -11.91 -4.61 13.76
C VAL A 118 -10.97 -3.42 13.56
N PHE A 119 -10.45 -2.91 14.68
CA PHE A 119 -9.45 -1.84 14.69
C PHE A 119 -8.20 -2.35 15.40
N ASP A 120 -7.04 -2.03 14.83
CA ASP A 120 -5.79 -2.08 15.57
C ASP A 120 -5.74 -0.95 16.60
N ILE A 121 -4.84 -1.03 17.57
CA ILE A 121 -4.71 -0.05 18.66
C ILE A 121 -3.65 0.99 18.32
N ASP A 122 -2.40 0.54 18.27
CA ASP A 122 -1.24 1.40 18.05
C ASP A 122 -1.24 1.94 16.62
N GLU A 123 -0.94 3.23 16.49
CA GLU A 123 -0.86 4.00 15.24
C GLU A 123 -2.16 4.02 14.42
N THR A 124 -3.25 3.46 14.97
CA THR A 124 -4.59 3.41 14.37
C THR A 124 -5.61 4.16 15.23
N LEU A 125 -5.81 3.75 16.48
CA LEU A 125 -6.71 4.42 17.42
C LEU A 125 -5.95 5.37 18.35
N ILE A 126 -4.73 4.99 18.72
CA ILE A 126 -3.86 5.73 19.63
C ILE A 126 -2.55 6.00 18.91
N SER A 127 -2.00 7.20 19.08
CA SER A 127 -0.72 7.58 18.46
C SER A 127 0.44 7.43 19.44
N ASN A 128 1.45 6.65 19.06
CA ASN A 128 2.75 6.61 19.74
C ASN A 128 3.70 7.74 19.30
N LEU A 129 3.19 8.76 18.58
CA LEU A 129 3.99 9.90 18.14
C LEU A 129 4.78 10.57 19.28
N PRO A 130 4.24 10.81 20.49
CA PRO A 130 5.03 11.40 21.58
C PRO A 130 6.29 10.59 21.90
N TYR A 131 6.20 9.26 21.90
CA TYR A 131 7.37 8.40 22.07
C TYR A 131 8.36 8.60 20.92
N TYR A 132 7.90 8.57 19.67
CA TYR A 132 8.80 8.73 18.52
C TYR A 132 9.44 10.11 18.42
N VAL A 133 8.77 11.19 18.88
CA VAL A 133 9.37 12.53 18.96
C VAL A 133 10.63 12.51 19.84
N ASP A 134 10.58 11.80 20.96
CA ASP A 134 11.70 11.68 21.90
C ASP A 134 12.78 10.68 21.43
N HIS A 135 12.48 9.86 20.42
CA HIS A 135 13.34 8.78 19.92
C HIS A 135 13.71 8.96 18.44
N GLY A 136 13.89 10.21 18.00
CA GLY A 136 14.41 10.52 16.66
C GLY A 136 13.47 10.10 15.53
N PHE A 137 12.15 10.08 15.77
CA PHE A 137 11.13 9.70 14.79
C PHE A 137 11.30 8.30 14.17
N GLY A 138 12.12 7.42 14.76
CA GLY A 138 12.30 6.03 14.31
C GLY A 138 13.45 5.79 13.34
N TYR A 139 14.31 6.78 13.06
CA TYR A 139 15.63 6.51 12.49
C TYR A 139 16.66 6.25 13.61
N VAL A 140 17.72 5.52 13.28
CA VAL A 140 18.87 5.31 14.16
C VAL A 140 20.08 5.90 13.47
N SER A 141 20.71 6.89 14.12
CA SER A 141 22.03 7.43 13.77
C SER A 141 23.15 6.55 14.31
#